data_AF-A0A5N6H7D6-F1
#
_entry.id   AF-A0A5N6H7D6-F1
#
_cell.length_a   1.000
_cell.length_b   1.000
_cell.length_c   1.000
_cell.angle_alpha   90.00
_cell.angle_beta   90.00
_cell.angle_gamma   90.00
#
_symmetry.space_group_name_H-M   'P 1'
#
loop_
_entity.id
_entity.type
_entity.pdbx_description
1 polymer ?
#
loop_
_entity_poly.entity_id
_entity_poly.type
_entity_poly.pdbx_seq_one_letter_code
_entity_poly.pdbx_strand_id
1 'polypeptide(L)'
;MQLLGSLLLTTLLSLEALLLLIALTPSSEELQKLVAFENAFDLLFTLIEKEGSLSHGSEVIEDCLSLLANLLRLNISNQSYFRETGCVKRLAKLLADVNHEQESDEPTPQWTLAQRDKNIWGLLVIIQLFLVRGGINTPANQMAFWHSGVMEQVLSTAFSQRFSVNVTSKVCLSIIIPMTLLDSADLPRHWQHVRT
;
A
#
# COMPACT_ATOMS: atom_id res chain seq x y z
N MET A 1 -28.45 -0.05 22.91
CA MET A 1 -27.99 -1.46 22.87
C MET A 1 -28.26 -2.16 21.53
N GLN A 2 -29.47 -2.10 20.95
CA GLN A 2 -29.76 -2.78 19.65
C GLN A 2 -28.93 -2.28 18.46
N LEU A 3 -28.73 -0.96 18.31
CA LEU A 3 -27.88 -0.38 17.26
C LEU A 3 -26.41 -0.78 17.39
N LEU A 4 -25.91 -0.91 18.61
CA LEU A 4 -24.52 -1.30 18.87
C LEU A 4 -24.32 -2.80 18.56
N GLY A 5 -25.31 -3.63 18.87
CA GLY A 5 -25.32 -5.05 18.51
C GLY A 5 -25.41 -5.30 17.00
N SER A 6 -26.21 -4.53 16.26
CA SER A 6 -26.29 -4.66 14.79
C SER A 6 -25.01 -4.18 14.11
N LEU A 7 -24.39 -3.10 14.60
CA LEU A 7 -23.13 -2.57 14.06
C LEU A 7 -21.94 -3.50 14.33
N LEU A 8 -21.91 -4.11 15.52
CA LEU A 8 -20.87 -5.08 15.88
C LEU A 8 -21.00 -6.36 15.03
N LEU A 9 -22.22 -6.85 14.82
CA LEU A 9 -22.48 -8.04 14.02
C LEU A 9 -22.13 -7.83 12.54
N THR A 10 -22.48 -6.69 11.95
CA THR A 10 -22.11 -6.40 10.56
C THR A 10 -20.59 -6.25 10.41
N THR A 11 -19.92 -5.61 11.37
CA THR A 11 -18.46 -5.46 11.36
C THR A 11 -17.76 -6.82 11.51
N LEU A 12 -18.28 -7.70 12.36
CA LEU A 12 -17.77 -9.05 12.55
C LEU A 12 -17.93 -9.90 11.27
N LEU A 13 -19.11 -9.86 10.65
CA LEU A 13 -19.36 -10.59 9.40
C LEU A 13 -18.46 -10.07 8.25
N SER A 14 -18.19 -8.77 8.20
CA SER A 14 -17.25 -8.19 7.25
C SER A 14 -15.81 -8.66 7.47
N LEU A 15 -15.38 -8.82 8.73
CA LEU A 15 -14.05 -9.33 9.06
C LEU A 15 -13.91 -10.81 8.69
N GLU A 16 -14.91 -11.64 8.98
CA GLU A 16 -14.92 -13.06 8.58
C GLU A 16 -14.87 -13.22 7.05
N ALA A 17 -15.62 -12.38 6.32
CA ALA A 17 -15.57 -12.36 4.86
C ALA A 17 -14.19 -11.93 4.33
N LEU A 18 -13.56 -10.93 4.95
CA LEU A 18 -12.20 -10.51 4.63
C LEU A 18 -11.19 -11.66 4.80
N LEU A 19 -11.22 -12.33 5.95
CA LEU A 19 -10.35 -13.48 6.23
C LEU A 19 -10.58 -14.65 5.26
N LEU A 20 -11.83 -14.92 4.89
CA LEU A 20 -12.16 -15.92 3.88
C LEU A 20 -11.57 -15.56 2.51
N LEU A 21 -11.69 -14.29 2.08
CA LEU A 21 -11.12 -13.83 0.83
C LEU A 21 -9.58 -13.92 0.84
N ILE A 22 -8.94 -13.61 1.98
CA ILE A 22 -7.49 -13.78 2.15
C ILE A 22 -7.10 -15.26 1.97
N ALA A 23 -7.88 -16.20 2.52
CA ALA A 23 -7.60 -17.62 2.39
C ALA A 23 -7.83 -18.16 0.96
N LEU A 24 -8.83 -17.65 0.25
CA LEU A 24 -9.22 -18.19 -1.07
C LEU A 24 -8.44 -17.58 -2.23
N THR A 25 -8.20 -16.27 -2.23
CA THR A 25 -7.58 -15.54 -3.35
C THR A 25 -6.20 -16.03 -3.79
N PRO A 26 -5.32 -16.60 -2.94
CA PRO A 26 -4.06 -17.20 -3.39
C PRO A 26 -4.25 -18.41 -4.32
N SER A 27 -5.43 -19.04 -4.33
CA SER A 27 -5.67 -20.30 -5.03
C SER A 27 -5.93 -20.14 -6.53
N SER A 28 -6.26 -18.94 -7.02
CA SER A 28 -6.62 -18.72 -8.43
C SER A 28 -6.47 -17.25 -8.84
N GLU A 29 -5.82 -17.02 -9.99
CA GLU A 29 -5.70 -15.70 -10.62
C GLU A 29 -7.07 -15.18 -11.09
N GLU A 30 -7.94 -16.07 -11.59
CA GLU A 30 -9.31 -15.75 -12.00
C GLU A 30 -10.14 -15.28 -10.81
N LEU A 31 -10.00 -15.94 -9.65
CA LEU A 31 -10.67 -15.51 -8.43
C LEU A 31 -10.17 -14.12 -8.00
N GLN A 32 -8.86 -13.85 -8.07
CA GLN A 32 -8.33 -12.51 -7.78
C GLN A 32 -8.90 -11.45 -8.72
N LYS A 33 -9.06 -11.76 -10.02
CA LYS A 33 -9.66 -10.84 -10.99
C LYS A 33 -11.12 -10.58 -10.68
N LEU A 34 -11.89 -11.64 -10.36
CA LEU A 34 -13.30 -11.52 -9.99
C LEU A 34 -13.46 -10.64 -8.74
N VAL A 35 -12.69 -10.91 -7.69
CA VAL A 35 -12.75 -10.12 -6.45
C VAL A 35 -12.36 -8.66 -6.72
N ALA A 36 -11.32 -8.40 -7.52
CA ALA A 36 -10.95 -7.03 -7.89
C ALA A 36 -12.05 -6.32 -8.69
N PHE A 37 -12.74 -7.04 -9.58
CA PHE A 37 -13.85 -6.51 -10.40
C PHE A 37 -15.07 -6.13 -9.55
N GLU A 38 -15.34 -6.85 -8.47
CA GLU A 38 -16.39 -6.56 -7.48
C GLU A 38 -16.01 -5.38 -6.54
N ASN A 39 -15.25 -4.41 -7.04
CA ASN A 39 -14.85 -3.19 -6.34
C ASN A 39 -14.08 -3.41 -5.03
N ALA A 40 -13.39 -4.54 -4.86
CA ALA A 40 -12.70 -4.87 -3.61
C ALA A 40 -11.64 -3.84 -3.21
N PHE A 41 -10.91 -3.25 -4.16
CA PHE A 41 -9.89 -2.25 -3.84
C PHE A 41 -10.48 -1.04 -3.11
N ASP A 42 -11.60 -0.52 -3.58
CA ASP A 42 -12.24 0.65 -2.97
C ASP A 42 -12.76 0.36 -1.57
N LEU A 43 -13.36 -0.82 -1.39
CA LEU A 43 -13.84 -1.30 -0.09
C LEU A 43 -12.68 -1.46 0.90
N LEU A 44 -11.55 -2.02 0.46
CA LEU A 44 -10.37 -2.24 1.32
C LEU A 44 -9.77 -0.92 1.79
N PHE A 45 -9.60 0.06 0.92
CA PHE A 45 -9.10 1.36 1.33
C PHE A 45 -10.09 2.12 2.23
N THR A 46 -11.39 2.01 1.97
CA THR A 46 -12.42 2.62 2.82
C THR A 46 -12.41 2.01 4.22
N LEU A 47 -12.21 0.69 4.30
CA LEU A 47 -12.05 -0.01 5.58
C LEU A 47 -10.77 0.45 6.29
N ILE A 48 -9.65 0.56 5.59
CA ILE A 48 -8.39 1.09 6.14
C ILE A 48 -8.59 2.49 6.75
N GLU A 49 -9.25 3.40 6.02
CA GLU A 49 -9.53 4.76 6.51
C GLU A 49 -10.46 4.74 7.74
N LYS A 50 -11.51 3.91 7.71
CA LYS A 50 -12.46 3.75 8.83
C LYS A 50 -11.79 3.20 10.09
N GLU A 51 -10.84 2.29 9.93
CA GLU A 51 -10.15 1.64 11.04
C GLU A 51 -8.99 2.48 11.60
N GLY A 52 -8.80 3.74 11.16
CA GLY A 52 -7.78 4.63 11.73
C GLY A 52 -6.50 4.77 10.89
N SER A 53 -6.56 4.38 9.61
CA SER A 53 -5.46 4.50 8.65
C SER A 53 -4.18 3.80 9.15
N LEU A 54 -3.01 4.16 8.61
CA LEU A 54 -1.75 3.53 8.97
C LEU A 54 -1.29 3.89 10.39
N SER A 55 -1.61 5.09 10.87
CA SER A 55 -1.12 5.64 12.15
C SER A 55 -1.77 5.02 13.39
N HIS A 56 -3.09 4.88 13.35
CA HIS A 56 -3.87 4.45 14.52
C HIS A 56 -4.59 3.12 14.30
N GLY A 57 -4.49 2.57 13.08
CA GLY A 57 -5.24 1.38 12.72
C GLY A 57 -4.79 0.11 13.42
N SER A 58 -5.79 -0.71 13.71
CA SER A 58 -5.65 -1.99 14.40
C SER A 58 -5.17 -3.11 13.47
N GLU A 59 -5.17 -4.35 13.96
CA GLU A 59 -4.79 -5.55 13.20
C GLU A 59 -5.65 -5.75 11.92
N VAL A 60 -6.85 -5.16 11.84
CA VAL A 60 -7.70 -5.21 10.63
C VAL A 60 -6.99 -4.59 9.42
N ILE A 61 -6.10 -3.62 9.63
CA ILE A 61 -5.29 -3.05 8.55
C ILE A 61 -4.35 -4.09 7.94
N GLU A 62 -3.81 -4.99 8.76
CA GLU A 62 -2.92 -6.07 8.31
C GLU A 62 -3.68 -7.04 7.40
N ASP A 63 -4.92 -7.40 7.76
CA ASP A 63 -5.78 -8.23 6.93
C ASP A 63 -6.13 -7.54 5.60
N CYS A 64 -6.47 -6.25 5.63
CA CYS A 64 -6.75 -5.48 4.42
C CYS A 64 -5.56 -5.44 3.46
N LEU A 65 -4.36 -5.16 4.00
CA LEU A 65 -3.11 -5.15 3.24
C LEU A 65 -2.75 -6.55 2.74
N SER A 66 -3.06 -7.61 3.50
CA SER A 66 -2.86 -9.00 3.08
C SER A 66 -3.76 -9.36 1.89
N LEU A 67 -5.03 -8.98 1.91
CA LEU A 67 -5.92 -9.19 0.76
C LEU A 67 -5.45 -8.37 -0.45
N LEU A 68 -5.09 -7.10 -0.27
CA LEU A 68 -4.50 -6.29 -1.35
C LEU A 68 -3.28 -6.96 -1.96
N ALA A 69 -2.39 -7.50 -1.13
CA ALA A 69 -1.20 -8.21 -1.60
C ALA A 69 -1.56 -9.45 -2.42
N ASN A 70 -2.55 -10.25 -1.98
CA ASN A 70 -3.01 -11.42 -2.72
C ASN A 70 -3.60 -11.04 -4.09
N LEU A 71 -4.39 -9.97 -4.15
CA LEU A 71 -5.01 -9.52 -5.39
C LEU A 71 -4.00 -8.95 -6.39
N LEU A 72 -2.85 -8.45 -5.94
CA LEU A 72 -1.86 -7.77 -6.78
C LEU A 72 -0.63 -8.61 -7.11
N ARG A 73 -0.33 -9.62 -6.30
CA ARG A 73 0.87 -10.45 -6.46
C ARG A 73 0.78 -11.26 -7.74
N LEU A 74 1.74 -11.03 -8.64
CA LEU A 74 1.88 -11.72 -9.93
C LEU A 74 0.64 -11.60 -10.85
N ASN A 75 -0.30 -10.71 -10.55
CA ASN A 75 -1.52 -10.51 -11.33
C ASN A 75 -1.44 -9.20 -12.11
N ILE A 76 -0.90 -9.29 -13.33
CA ILE A 76 -0.68 -8.13 -14.21
C ILE A 76 -1.97 -7.38 -14.51
N SER A 77 -3.08 -8.11 -14.70
CA SER A 77 -4.40 -7.51 -14.98
C SER A 77 -4.85 -6.64 -13.82
N ASN A 78 -4.77 -7.15 -12.59
CA ASN A 78 -5.15 -6.42 -11.40
C ASN A 78 -4.22 -5.23 -11.14
N GLN A 79 -2.92 -5.36 -11.40
CA GLN A 79 -1.99 -4.23 -11.28
C GLN A 79 -2.33 -3.09 -12.26
N SER A 80 -2.67 -3.42 -13.51
CA SER A 80 -3.12 -2.41 -14.48
C SER A 80 -4.44 -1.78 -14.07
N TYR A 81 -5.42 -2.58 -13.66
CA TYR A 81 -6.71 -2.09 -13.17
C TYR A 81 -6.53 -1.15 -11.97
N PHE A 82 -5.71 -1.53 -10.98
CA PHE A 82 -5.38 -0.71 -9.81
C PHE A 82 -4.73 0.64 -10.18
N ARG A 83 -3.89 0.66 -11.21
CA ARG A 83 -3.28 1.89 -11.72
C ARG A 83 -4.31 2.81 -12.38
N GLU A 84 -5.23 2.22 -13.15
CA GLU A 84 -6.22 2.95 -13.95
C GLU A 84 -7.40 3.48 -13.12
N THR A 85 -7.74 2.83 -12.00
CA THR A 85 -8.82 3.25 -11.10
C THR A 85 -8.40 4.26 -10.04
N GLY A 86 -7.16 4.77 -10.11
CA GLY A 86 -6.66 5.80 -9.20
C GLY A 86 -6.26 5.29 -7.81
N CYS A 87 -6.26 3.98 -7.57
CA CYS A 87 -5.84 3.39 -6.30
C CYS A 87 -4.41 3.75 -5.91
N VAL A 88 -3.54 3.99 -6.90
CA VAL A 88 -2.17 4.47 -6.67
C VAL A 88 -2.13 5.81 -5.91
N LYS A 89 -3.05 6.74 -6.21
CA LYS A 89 -3.15 8.02 -5.48
C LYS A 89 -3.58 7.81 -4.03
N ARG A 90 -4.36 6.76 -3.76
CA ARG A 90 -4.77 6.41 -2.39
C ARG A 90 -3.60 5.85 -1.58
N LEU A 91 -2.70 5.07 -2.21
CA LEU A 91 -1.44 4.66 -1.57
C LEU A 91 -0.60 5.89 -1.18
N ALA A 92 -0.47 6.86 -2.08
CA ALA A 92 0.26 8.10 -1.81
C ALA A 92 -0.36 8.88 -0.65
N LYS A 93 -1.70 9.01 -0.63
CA LYS A 93 -2.44 9.66 0.46
C LYS A 93 -2.17 8.98 1.81
N LEU A 94 -2.27 7.66 1.89
CA LEU A 94 -2.00 6.93 3.15
C LEU A 94 -0.58 7.18 3.68
N LEU A 95 0.43 7.22 2.79
CA LEU A 95 1.80 7.57 3.20
C LEU A 95 1.91 9.04 3.62
N ALA A 96 1.27 9.96 2.89
CA ALA A 96 1.26 11.37 3.23
C ALA A 96 0.65 11.62 4.61
N ASP A 97 -0.50 10.99 4.90
CA ASP A 97 -1.20 11.14 6.17
C ASP A 97 -0.31 10.72 7.34
N VAL A 98 0.43 9.61 7.24
CA VAL A 98 1.34 9.15 8.31
C VAL A 98 2.66 9.95 8.38
N ASN A 99 3.14 10.47 7.25
CA ASN A 99 4.34 11.31 7.20
C ASN A 99 4.09 12.72 7.77
N HIS A 100 2.86 13.25 7.63
CA HIS A 100 2.48 14.59 8.08
C HIS A 100 1.71 14.61 9.41
N GLU A 101 1.48 13.45 10.00
CA GLU A 101 0.85 13.33 11.31
C GLU A 101 1.64 14.11 12.37
N GLN A 102 0.98 15.08 13.00
CA GLN A 102 1.59 15.91 14.04
C GLN A 102 1.89 15.07 15.27
N GLU A 103 3.10 15.21 15.80
CA GLU A 103 3.46 14.63 17.08
C GLU A 103 2.72 15.36 18.19
N SER A 104 1.93 14.63 18.96
CA SER A 104 1.35 15.13 20.20
C SER A 104 2.43 15.31 21.25
N ASP A 105 2.27 16.31 22.12
CA ASP A 105 3.14 16.48 23.30
C ASP A 105 3.07 15.29 24.28
N GLU A 106 1.99 14.50 24.19
CA GLU A 106 1.85 13.27 24.97
C GLU A 106 2.67 12.11 24.35
N PRO A 107 3.38 11.33 25.18
CA PRO A 107 4.17 10.20 24.71
C PRO A 107 3.27 9.14 24.09
N THR A 108 3.43 8.90 22.78
CA THR A 108 2.72 7.83 22.08
C THR A 108 3.15 6.46 22.63
N PRO A 109 2.20 5.59 23.02
CA PRO A 109 2.54 4.25 23.50
C PRO A 109 3.36 3.45 22.47
N GLN A 110 4.36 2.70 22.95
CA GLN A 110 5.27 1.93 22.08
C GLN A 110 4.53 0.91 21.19
N TRP A 111 3.44 0.30 21.69
CA TRP A 111 2.66 -0.67 20.92
C TRP A 111 1.95 -0.02 19.73
N THR A 112 1.51 1.24 19.85
CA THR A 112 0.89 1.99 18.75
C THR A 112 1.93 2.30 17.67
N LEU A 113 3.14 2.70 18.06
CA LEU A 113 4.25 2.92 17.14
C LEU A 113 4.65 1.62 16.41
N ALA A 114 4.68 0.49 17.12
CA ALA A 114 4.96 -0.81 16.52
C ALA A 114 3.88 -1.21 15.51
N GLN A 115 2.60 -0.99 15.82
CA GLN A 115 1.51 -1.29 14.88
C GLN A 115 1.55 -0.39 13.65
N ARG A 116 1.79 0.91 13.83
CA ARG A 116 1.99 1.85 12.71
C ARG A 116 3.11 1.38 11.79
N ASP A 117 4.27 1.01 12.35
CA ASP A 117 5.41 0.56 11.56
C ASP A 117 5.10 -0.73 10.79
N LYS A 118 4.31 -1.66 11.36
CA LYS A 118 3.80 -2.83 10.63
C LYS A 118 2.87 -2.43 9.48
N ASN A 119 1.93 -1.52 9.71
CA ASN A 119 0.99 -1.04 8.70
C ASN A 119 1.74 -0.39 7.52
N ILE A 120 2.72 0.48 7.82
CA ILE A 120 3.59 1.09 6.81
C ILE A 120 4.34 0.00 6.06
N TRP A 121 4.97 -0.94 6.77
CA TRP A 121 5.70 -2.04 6.13
C TRP A 121 4.83 -2.83 5.15
N GLY A 122 3.58 -3.14 5.53
CA GLY A 122 2.62 -3.82 4.67
C GLY A 122 2.29 -3.00 3.42
N LEU A 123 2.06 -1.70 3.55
CA LEU A 123 1.84 -0.81 2.39
C LEU A 123 3.07 -0.75 1.47
N LEU A 124 4.28 -0.73 2.03
CA LEU A 124 5.52 -0.76 1.26
C LEU A 124 5.68 -2.09 0.50
N VAL A 125 5.19 -3.21 1.05
CA VAL A 125 5.10 -4.47 0.30
C VAL A 125 4.15 -4.33 -0.88
N ILE A 126 3.00 -3.68 -0.73
CA ILE A 126 2.09 -3.44 -1.86
C ILE A 126 2.78 -2.68 -2.98
N ILE A 127 3.48 -1.58 -2.65
CA ILE A 127 4.23 -0.79 -3.64
C ILE A 127 5.31 -1.65 -4.33
N GLN A 128 6.03 -2.48 -3.55
CA GLN A 128 7.07 -3.36 -4.07
C GLN A 128 6.54 -4.38 -5.10
N LEU A 129 5.29 -4.83 -5.00
CA LEU A 129 4.71 -5.81 -5.95
C LEU A 129 4.66 -5.29 -7.41
N PHE A 130 4.67 -3.97 -7.60
CA PHE A 130 4.65 -3.34 -8.92
C PHE A 130 6.05 -3.10 -9.52
N LEU A 131 7.11 -3.32 -8.73
CA LEU A 131 8.49 -2.97 -9.08
C LEU A 131 9.34 -4.21 -9.38
N VAL A 132 8.76 -5.17 -10.11
CA VAL A 132 9.46 -6.38 -10.56
C VAL A 132 10.54 -5.99 -11.56
N ARG A 133 11.80 -6.36 -11.29
CA ARG A 133 12.92 -6.05 -12.18
C ARG A 133 12.73 -6.73 -13.55
N GLY A 134 12.87 -5.96 -14.62
CA GLY A 134 12.63 -6.45 -15.99
C GLY A 134 11.16 -6.78 -16.30
N GLY A 135 10.22 -6.40 -15.43
CA GLY A 135 8.80 -6.57 -15.67
C GLY A 135 8.31 -5.64 -16.78
N ILE A 136 7.51 -6.17 -17.72
CA ILE A 136 7.01 -5.42 -18.89
C ILE A 136 6.23 -4.17 -18.48
N ASN A 137 5.47 -4.23 -17.38
CA ASN A 137 4.69 -3.10 -16.86
C ASN A 137 5.42 -2.25 -15.84
N THR A 138 6.64 -2.62 -15.44
CA THR A 138 7.39 -1.91 -14.40
C THR A 138 7.65 -0.45 -14.78
N PRO A 139 8.04 -0.10 -16.02
CA PRO A 139 8.18 1.30 -16.43
C PRO A 139 6.88 2.11 -16.27
N ALA A 140 5.75 1.55 -16.70
CA ALA A 140 4.43 2.19 -16.56
C ALA A 140 4.04 2.36 -15.08
N ASN A 141 4.35 1.38 -14.23
CA ASN A 141 4.10 1.43 -12.80
C ASN A 141 4.97 2.49 -12.10
N GLN A 142 6.27 2.54 -12.42
CA GLN A 142 7.19 3.56 -11.92
C GLN A 142 6.69 4.96 -12.27
N MET A 143 6.29 5.18 -13.53
CA MET A 143 5.79 6.47 -13.98
C MET A 143 4.49 6.87 -13.25
N ALA A 144 3.58 5.92 -13.02
CA ALA A 144 2.39 6.16 -12.22
C ALA A 144 2.72 6.54 -10.75
N PHE A 145 3.72 5.90 -10.14
CA PHE A 145 4.19 6.22 -8.78
C PHE A 145 4.83 7.61 -8.69
N TRP A 146 5.55 8.04 -9.72
CA TRP A 146 6.06 9.41 -9.80
C TRP A 146 4.93 10.44 -9.92
N HIS A 147 3.99 10.24 -10.85
CA HIS A 147 2.92 11.21 -11.09
C HIS A 147 1.88 11.31 -9.96
N SER A 148 1.77 10.28 -9.13
CA SER A 148 0.84 10.25 -8.00
C SER A 148 1.45 10.75 -6.69
N GLY A 149 2.75 11.05 -6.66
CA GLY A 149 3.46 11.47 -5.45
C GLY A 149 3.90 10.32 -4.54
N VAL A 150 3.70 9.05 -4.92
CA VAL A 150 4.16 7.91 -4.11
C VAL A 150 5.67 8.00 -3.85
N MET A 151 6.46 8.36 -4.87
CA MET A 151 7.92 8.45 -4.70
C MET A 151 8.34 9.52 -3.69
N GLU A 152 7.68 10.68 -3.70
CA GLU A 152 7.92 11.76 -2.73
C GLU A 152 7.66 11.28 -1.30
N GLN A 153 6.53 10.58 -1.10
CA GLN A 153 6.15 10.09 0.21
C GLN A 153 7.07 8.95 0.69
N VAL A 154 7.48 8.07 -0.21
CA VAL A 154 8.49 7.03 0.05
C VAL A 154 9.81 7.65 0.48
N LEU A 155 10.29 8.71 -0.19
CA LEU A 155 11.50 9.42 0.22
C LEU A 155 11.35 10.08 1.60
N SER A 156 10.22 10.73 1.85
CA SER A 156 9.90 11.31 3.16
C SER A 156 9.97 10.25 4.27
N THR A 157 9.38 9.07 4.04
CA THR A 157 9.46 7.94 4.97
C THR A 157 10.90 7.45 5.15
N ALA A 158 11.71 7.36 4.09
CA ALA A 158 13.09 6.86 4.16
C ALA A 158 14.02 7.73 5.01
N PHE A 159 13.86 9.05 4.94
CA PHE A 159 14.71 10.03 5.63
C PHE A 159 14.13 10.54 6.95
N SER A 160 12.94 10.08 7.32
CA SER A 160 12.31 10.44 8.59
C SER A 160 12.96 9.71 9.77
N GLN A 161 13.16 10.43 10.87
CA GLN A 161 13.63 9.87 12.14
C GLN A 161 12.49 9.23 12.97
N ARG A 162 11.24 9.36 12.51
CA ARG A 162 10.03 8.90 13.19
C ARG A 162 9.80 7.40 13.06
N PHE A 163 10.33 6.76 12.01
CA PHE A 163 10.07 5.35 11.69
C PHE A 163 11.26 4.47 12.05
N SER A 164 10.99 3.19 12.34
CA SER A 164 12.06 2.24 12.65
C SER A 164 13.01 2.03 11.47
N VAL A 165 14.24 1.60 11.81
CA VAL A 165 15.27 1.22 10.83
C VAL A 165 14.78 0.14 9.87
N ASN A 166 13.87 -0.75 10.31
CA ASN A 166 13.29 -1.78 9.45
C ASN A 166 12.43 -1.18 8.34
N VAL A 167 11.63 -0.15 8.66
CA VAL A 167 10.83 0.57 7.66
C VAL A 167 11.74 1.32 6.70
N THR A 168 12.66 2.14 7.20
CA THR A 168 13.53 2.98 6.36
C THR A 168 14.47 2.13 5.48
N SER A 169 15.05 1.06 6.00
CA SER A 169 15.88 0.13 5.23
C SER A 169 15.10 -0.58 4.12
N LYS A 170 13.84 -1.01 4.38
CA LYS A 170 12.99 -1.60 3.36
C LYS A 170 12.68 -0.63 2.24
N VAL A 171 12.36 0.62 2.58
CA VAL A 171 12.13 1.68 1.59
C VAL A 171 13.33 1.83 0.67
N CYS A 172 14.53 2.01 1.24
CA CYS A 172 15.75 2.21 0.48
C CYS A 172 16.04 1.04 -0.46
N LEU A 173 16.01 -0.19 0.05
CA LEU A 173 16.43 -1.38 -0.70
C LEU A 173 15.39 -1.86 -1.72
N SER A 174 14.10 -1.81 -1.33
CA SER A 174 13.03 -2.48 -2.06
C SER A 174 12.21 -1.55 -2.94
N ILE A 175 12.31 -0.23 -2.75
CA ILE A 175 11.51 0.74 -3.51
C ILE A 175 12.40 1.78 -4.18
N ILE A 176 13.27 2.48 -3.45
CA ILE A 176 14.10 3.56 -4.04
C ILE A 176 15.03 3.02 -5.13
N ILE A 177 15.71 1.89 -4.88
CA ILE A 177 16.60 1.29 -5.90
C ILE A 177 15.81 0.90 -7.16
N PRO A 178 14.72 0.10 -7.08
CA PRO A 178 13.92 -0.19 -8.27
C PRO A 178 13.31 1.04 -8.95
N MET A 179 12.96 2.09 -8.21
CA MET A 179 12.37 3.32 -8.79
C MET A 179 13.39 4.19 -9.54
N THR A 180 14.66 4.13 -9.17
CA THR A 180 15.74 4.91 -9.80
C THR A 180 16.38 4.19 -10.99
N LEU A 181 16.29 2.86 -11.02
CA LEU A 181 16.65 2.03 -12.16
C LEU A 181 15.54 2.03 -13.23
N LEU A 182 15.21 3.21 -13.77
CA LEU A 182 14.60 3.27 -15.09
C LEU A 182 15.64 2.83 -16.12
N ASP A 183 15.27 1.91 -17.01
CA ASP A 183 16.03 1.65 -18.22
C ASP A 183 16.20 2.99 -18.95
N SER A 184 17.42 3.29 -19.38
CA SER A 184 17.79 4.58 -19.95
C SER A 184 16.94 4.99 -21.16
N ALA A 185 16.31 4.00 -21.82
CA ALA A 185 15.42 4.19 -22.96
C ALA A 185 14.07 4.85 -22.59
N ASP A 186 13.62 4.71 -21.34
CA ASP A 186 12.29 5.17 -20.89
C ASP A 186 12.32 6.52 -20.16
N LEU A 187 13.51 7.09 -19.96
CA LEU A 187 13.65 8.42 -19.36
C LEU A 187 13.16 9.50 -20.33
N PRO A 188 12.36 10.48 -19.87
CA PRO A 188 12.07 11.69 -20.66
C PRO A 188 13.37 12.33 -21.13
N ARG A 189 13.42 12.79 -22.39
CA ARG A 189 14.67 13.27 -23.03
C ARG A 189 15.48 14.27 -22.19
N HIS A 190 14.82 15.09 -21.38
CA HIS A 190 15.48 16.09 -20.53
C HIS A 190 16.21 15.52 -19.30
N TRP A 191 15.93 14.27 -18.89
CA TRP A 191 16.62 13.58 -17.79
C TRP A 191 17.70 12.60 -18.25
N GLN A 192 17.83 12.34 -19.56
CA GLN A 192 18.81 11.40 -20.11
C GLN A 192 20.27 11.85 -19.90
N HIS A 193 20.51 13.16 -19.68
CA HIS A 193 21.85 13.72 -19.50
C HIS A 193 22.39 13.67 -18.06
N VAL A 194 21.59 13.22 -17.09
CA VAL A 194 21.95 13.29 -15.65
C VAL A 194 22.74 12.07 -15.17
N ARG A 195 22.91 11.03 -16.01
CA ARG A 195 23.65 9.78 -15.66
C ARG A 195 24.99 9.59 -16.39
N THR A 196 25.72 10.67 -16.69
CA THR A 196 27.16 10.56 -17.06
C THR A 196 28.04 10.86 -15.87
#